data_AF-A0A937Z162-F1
#
_entry.id   AF-A0A937Z162-F1
#
_cell.length_a   1.000
_cell.length_b   1.000
_cell.length_c   1.000
_cell.angle_alpha   90.00
_cell.angle_beta   90.00
_cell.angle_gamma   90.00
#
_symmetry.space_group_name_H-M   'P 1'
#
loop_
_entity.id
_entity.type
_entity.pdbx_description
1 polymer ?
#
loop_
_entity_poly.entity_id
_entity_poly.type
_entity_poly.pdbx_seq_one_letter_code
_entity_poly.pdbx_strand_id
1 'polypeptide(L)'
;MLTLALVAVLLPVLLGCAQEPYAEPAAPGPFLHPAADELSRIAPYQADQPIVGTYLFYWYDVYSGAHLIDHDGTDACTTHPPSWEDYSFHSTRWWREQLADIAAAGIDFAAPVYWGYPHAYDEWSFQGLPHLVRACDYMTRAGEVCPKIGLFYDTSTLEWNRFHRHVDLSTDEGKSWFYCTIRDYFSFVPPRHWAAIEGRPIILL
;
A
#
# COMPACT_ATOMS: atom_id res chain seq x y z
N MET A 1 32.21 -26.38 63.45
CA MET A 1 30.88 -25.90 63.06
C MET A 1 30.99 -25.39 61.63
N LEU A 2 30.37 -26.11 60.67
CA LEU A 2 30.40 -25.79 59.24
C LEU A 2 29.41 -24.66 58.94
N THR A 3 29.89 -23.61 58.28
CA THR A 3 29.07 -22.53 57.72
C THR A 3 28.62 -22.95 56.31
N LEU A 4 27.33 -23.23 56.11
CA LEU A 4 26.75 -23.41 54.77
C LEU A 4 26.55 -22.03 54.13
N ALA A 5 27.24 -21.76 53.02
CA ALA A 5 26.95 -20.64 52.15
C ALA A 5 25.84 -21.04 51.16
N LEU A 6 24.68 -20.39 51.25
CA LEU A 6 23.56 -20.55 50.34
C LEU A 6 23.87 -19.79 49.05
N VAL A 7 24.19 -20.49 47.96
CA VAL A 7 24.34 -19.90 46.63
C VAL A 7 22.95 -19.81 46.00
N ALA A 8 22.38 -18.60 45.96
CA ALA A 8 21.17 -18.32 45.23
C ALA A 8 21.48 -18.25 43.73
N VAL A 9 21.05 -19.25 42.97
CA VAL A 9 21.08 -19.23 41.50
C VAL A 9 19.94 -18.33 41.02
N LEU A 10 20.28 -17.10 40.61
CA LEU A 10 19.36 -16.23 39.87
C LEU A 10 19.28 -16.73 38.43
N LEU A 11 18.20 -17.46 38.10
CA LEU A 11 17.82 -17.75 36.72
C LEU A 11 17.35 -16.44 36.06
N PRO A 12 17.91 -16.04 34.90
CA PRO A 12 17.37 -14.94 34.14
C PRO A 12 16.01 -15.37 33.60
N VAL A 13 14.94 -14.72 34.06
CA VAL A 13 13.64 -14.80 33.41
C VAL A 13 13.80 -14.16 32.04
N LEU A 14 13.90 -14.98 31.00
CA LEU A 14 13.67 -14.55 29.64
C LEU A 14 12.19 -14.13 29.56
N LEU A 15 11.92 -12.86 29.83
CA LEU A 15 10.70 -12.20 29.38
C LEU A 15 10.79 -12.15 27.85
N GLY A 16 10.45 -13.27 27.21
CA GLY A 16 10.02 -13.23 25.83
C GLY A 16 8.87 -12.24 25.78
N CYS A 17 9.07 -11.12 25.09
CA CYS A 17 7.99 -10.20 24.79
C CYS A 17 7.04 -10.97 23.87
N ALA A 18 6.05 -11.65 24.45
CA ALA A 18 4.95 -12.20 23.69
C ALA A 18 4.30 -11.02 22.98
N GLN A 19 4.37 -11.01 21.66
CA GLN A 19 3.74 -9.98 20.86
C GLN A 19 2.23 -10.12 21.04
N GLU A 20 1.53 -9.03 21.35
CA GLU A 20 0.07 -9.05 21.53
C GLU A 20 -0.62 -9.69 20.32
N PRO A 21 -1.61 -10.58 20.50
CA PRO A 21 -2.33 -11.18 19.38
C PRO A 21 -2.89 -10.10 18.43
N TYR A 22 -2.81 -10.34 17.14
CA TYR A 22 -3.42 -9.45 16.15
C TYR A 22 -4.93 -9.34 16.38
N ALA A 23 -5.41 -8.10 16.46
CA ALA A 23 -6.83 -7.78 16.40
C ALA A 23 -7.07 -6.95 15.13
N GLU A 24 -7.97 -7.41 14.27
CA GLU A 24 -8.29 -6.72 13.03
C GLU A 24 -8.86 -5.31 13.32
N PRO A 25 -8.21 -4.24 12.84
CA PRO A 25 -8.73 -2.88 13.02
C PRO A 25 -9.96 -2.63 12.13
N ALA A 26 -10.72 -1.58 12.46
CA ALA A 26 -11.62 -0.97 11.50
C ALA A 26 -10.83 -0.45 10.30
N ALA A 27 -11.39 -0.58 9.10
CA ALA A 27 -10.69 -0.10 7.92
C ALA A 27 -10.56 1.44 7.92
N PRO A 28 -9.44 1.98 7.43
CA PRO A 28 -9.11 3.39 7.54
C PRO A 28 -9.87 4.29 6.55
N GLY A 29 -10.30 3.75 5.40
CA GLY A 29 -10.97 4.50 4.34
C GLY A 29 -12.48 4.28 4.28
N PRO A 30 -13.22 5.16 3.56
CA PRO A 30 -14.68 5.15 3.55
C PRO A 30 -15.30 4.11 2.59
N PHE A 31 -14.52 3.51 1.68
CA PHE A 31 -15.04 2.65 0.61
C PHE A 31 -15.05 1.17 1.03
N LEU A 32 -15.88 0.86 2.03
CA LEU A 32 -16.07 -0.50 2.53
C LEU A 32 -17.40 -1.08 2.08
N HIS A 33 -17.41 -2.39 1.86
CA HIS A 33 -18.61 -3.14 1.49
C HIS A 33 -19.39 -2.46 0.36
N PRO A 34 -18.78 -2.33 -0.84
CA PRO A 34 -19.37 -1.57 -1.91
C PRO A 34 -20.77 -2.11 -2.22
N ALA A 35 -21.73 -1.20 -2.25
CA ALA A 35 -23.11 -1.57 -2.54
C ALA A 35 -23.20 -2.14 -3.96
N ALA A 36 -24.26 -2.89 -4.26
CA ALA A 36 -24.44 -3.49 -5.57
C ALA A 36 -24.41 -2.44 -6.71
N ASP A 37 -24.87 -1.20 -6.44
CA ASP A 37 -24.81 -0.09 -7.39
C ASP A 37 -23.43 0.54 -7.53
N GLU A 38 -22.52 0.34 -6.58
CA GLU A 38 -21.12 0.76 -6.69
C GLU A 38 -20.31 -0.29 -7.44
N LEU A 39 -20.58 -1.57 -7.19
CA LEU A 39 -19.99 -2.68 -7.94
C LEU A 39 -20.41 -2.66 -9.42
N SER A 40 -21.64 -2.23 -9.73
CA SER A 40 -22.09 -2.07 -11.13
C SER A 40 -21.40 -0.92 -11.87
N ARG A 41 -20.74 0.00 -11.15
CA ARG A 41 -19.92 1.09 -11.74
C ARG A 41 -18.49 0.65 -12.02
N ILE A 42 -18.10 -0.56 -11.63
CA ILE A 42 -16.87 -1.16 -12.13
C ILE A 42 -17.06 -1.31 -13.64
N ALA A 43 -16.08 -0.84 -14.42
CA ALA A 43 -15.99 -1.10 -15.85
C ALA A 43 -14.91 -2.18 -16.05
N PRO A 44 -15.25 -3.47 -15.87
CA PRO A 44 -14.26 -4.53 -15.84
C PRO A 44 -13.78 -4.88 -17.25
N TYR A 45 -12.54 -5.36 -17.31
CA TYR A 45 -12.03 -6.08 -18.47
C TYR A 45 -12.73 -7.43 -18.61
N GLN A 46 -12.83 -7.90 -19.85
CA GLN A 46 -13.28 -9.26 -20.13
C GLN A 46 -12.14 -10.27 -19.91
N ALA A 47 -12.48 -11.52 -19.62
CA ALA A 47 -11.49 -12.56 -19.34
C ALA A 47 -10.56 -12.86 -20.53
N ASP A 48 -11.03 -12.64 -21.76
CA ASP A 48 -10.30 -12.85 -23.01
C ASP A 48 -9.72 -11.55 -23.61
N GLN A 49 -9.93 -10.41 -22.94
CA GLN A 49 -9.38 -9.13 -23.37
C GLN A 49 -7.88 -9.10 -23.08
N PRO A 50 -7.01 -8.80 -24.08
CA PRO A 50 -5.62 -8.47 -23.83
C PRO A 50 -5.54 -7.21 -22.95
N ILE A 51 -4.84 -7.30 -21.83
CA ILE A 51 -4.64 -6.19 -20.89
C ILE A 51 -3.14 -5.94 -20.67
N VAL A 52 -2.75 -4.68 -20.64
CA VAL A 52 -1.40 -4.23 -20.31
C VAL A 52 -1.45 -3.41 -19.03
N GLY A 53 -0.69 -3.84 -18.02
CA GLY A 53 -0.55 -3.14 -16.75
C GLY A 53 0.88 -2.69 -16.51
N THR A 54 1.05 -1.67 -15.66
CA THR A 54 2.36 -1.25 -15.19
C THR A 54 2.39 -1.09 -13.68
N TYR A 55 3.56 -1.32 -13.08
CA TYR A 55 3.83 -0.93 -11.70
C TYR A 55 4.01 0.59 -11.62
N LEU A 56 3.51 1.21 -10.56
CA LEU A 56 3.69 2.63 -10.29
C LEU A 56 4.35 2.82 -8.93
N PHE A 57 5.63 3.21 -8.94
CA PHE A 57 6.41 3.50 -7.74
C PHE A 57 6.26 4.96 -7.34
N TYR A 58 5.70 5.22 -6.15
CA TYR A 58 5.28 6.57 -5.74
C TYR A 58 5.78 7.01 -4.36
N TRP A 59 6.69 6.28 -3.71
CA TRP A 59 7.11 6.58 -2.33
C TRP A 59 7.84 7.92 -2.13
N TYR A 60 8.17 8.64 -3.20
CA TYR A 60 8.98 9.86 -3.16
C TYR A 60 8.20 11.05 -2.59
N ASP A 61 8.87 11.87 -1.80
CA ASP A 61 8.32 13.13 -1.31
C ASP A 61 9.34 14.25 -1.29
N VAL A 62 9.25 15.18 -2.24
CA VAL A 62 10.11 16.37 -2.30
C VAL A 62 9.90 17.34 -1.12
N TYR A 63 8.77 17.25 -0.41
CA TYR A 63 8.48 18.16 0.70
C TYR A 63 9.22 17.80 1.97
N SER A 64 9.31 16.51 2.30
CA SER A 64 10.06 16.02 3.46
C SER A 64 11.47 15.52 3.12
N GLY A 65 11.74 15.26 1.83
CA GLY A 65 12.95 14.57 1.38
C GLY A 65 12.88 13.04 1.50
N ALA A 66 11.74 12.49 1.93
CA ALA A 66 11.57 11.04 2.08
C ALA A 66 11.82 10.30 0.76
N HIS A 67 12.65 9.26 0.85
CA HIS A 67 13.10 8.44 -0.28
C HIS A 67 13.85 9.20 -1.39
N LEU A 68 14.28 10.43 -1.11
CA LEU A 68 15.15 11.23 -1.98
C LEU A 68 16.56 11.38 -1.40
N ILE A 69 16.63 11.41 -0.06
CA ILE A 69 17.87 11.64 0.69
C ILE A 69 18.03 10.50 1.70
N ASP A 70 19.18 9.84 1.67
CA ASP A 70 19.55 8.80 2.63
C ASP A 70 19.80 9.40 4.03
N HIS A 71 19.82 8.55 5.05
CA HIS A 71 20.07 8.98 6.43
C HIS A 71 21.41 9.70 6.62
N ASP A 72 22.42 9.40 5.80
CA ASP A 72 23.73 10.08 5.80
C ASP A 72 23.78 11.34 4.93
N GLY A 73 22.65 11.72 4.32
CA GLY A 73 22.51 12.89 3.47
C GLY A 73 22.87 12.66 2.00
N THR A 74 23.20 11.42 1.59
CA THR A 74 23.46 11.13 0.18
C THR A 74 22.18 10.99 -0.64
N ASP A 75 22.36 10.99 -1.96
CA ASP A 75 21.29 10.79 -2.93
C ASP A 75 20.79 9.34 -2.88
N ALA A 76 19.52 9.16 -2.47
CA ALA A 76 18.88 7.86 -2.35
C ALA A 76 18.31 7.34 -3.68
N CYS A 77 18.30 8.17 -4.74
CA CYS A 77 17.61 7.86 -5.98
C CYS A 77 18.51 7.11 -6.97
N THR A 78 18.16 5.85 -7.28
CA THR A 78 18.80 5.10 -8.38
C THR A 78 18.67 5.81 -9.73
N THR A 79 17.53 6.49 -9.95
CA THR A 79 17.23 7.27 -11.16
C THR A 79 16.47 8.52 -10.78
N HIS A 80 16.68 9.60 -11.54
CA HIS A 80 16.03 10.89 -11.29
C HIS A 80 14.85 11.12 -12.24
N PRO A 81 13.76 11.76 -11.77
CA PRO A 81 12.68 12.18 -12.64
C PRO A 81 13.12 13.34 -13.54
N PRO A 82 12.37 13.61 -14.62
CA PRO A 82 12.63 14.76 -15.49
C PRO A 82 12.46 16.11 -14.76
N SER A 83 11.69 16.15 -13.67
CA SER A 83 11.55 17.32 -12.80
C SER A 83 11.27 16.90 -11.36
N TRP A 84 11.82 17.66 -10.41
CA TRP A 84 11.53 17.54 -8.98
C TRP A 84 10.38 18.44 -8.53
N GLU A 85 9.86 19.29 -9.41
CA GLU A 85 8.77 20.20 -9.07
C GLU A 85 7.56 19.42 -8.57
N ASP A 86 7.23 19.60 -7.27
CA ASP A 86 6.07 19.01 -6.59
C ASP A 86 6.00 17.45 -6.77
N TYR A 87 7.17 16.82 -6.95
CA TYR A 87 7.36 15.37 -7.10
C TYR A 87 7.15 14.65 -5.76
N SER A 88 5.90 14.38 -5.44
CA SER A 88 5.49 13.86 -4.14
C SER A 88 4.21 13.03 -4.21
N PHE A 89 4.12 11.96 -3.41
CA PHE A 89 2.84 11.26 -3.22
C PHE A 89 1.76 12.13 -2.58
N HIS A 90 2.12 13.25 -1.96
CA HIS A 90 1.20 14.28 -1.48
C HIS A 90 0.70 15.22 -2.58
N SER A 91 1.17 15.10 -3.83
CA SER A 91 0.72 15.95 -4.91
C SER A 91 -0.31 15.26 -5.79
N THR A 92 -1.55 15.75 -5.74
CA THR A 92 -2.60 15.32 -6.70
C THR A 92 -2.25 15.73 -8.14
N ARG A 93 -1.49 16.82 -8.35
CA ARG A 93 -1.03 17.22 -9.68
C ARG A 93 -0.05 16.20 -10.23
N TRP A 94 0.95 15.83 -9.45
CA TRP A 94 1.94 14.81 -9.82
C TRP A 94 1.27 13.48 -10.15
N TRP A 95 0.34 13.00 -9.29
CA TRP A 95 -0.43 11.79 -9.57
C TRP A 95 -1.15 11.86 -10.92
N ARG A 96 -1.81 12.99 -11.23
CA ARG A 96 -2.49 13.17 -12.53
C ARG A 96 -1.50 13.07 -13.69
N GLU A 97 -0.33 13.67 -13.58
CA GLU A 97 0.71 13.62 -14.62
C GLU A 97 1.18 12.18 -14.87
N GLN A 98 1.48 11.42 -13.80
CA GLN A 98 1.87 10.01 -13.95
C GLN A 98 0.76 9.17 -14.62
N LEU A 99 -0.49 9.37 -14.21
CA LEU A 99 -1.63 8.66 -14.79
C LEU A 99 -1.90 9.06 -16.25
N ALA A 100 -1.69 10.34 -16.59
CA ALA A 100 -1.83 10.83 -17.96
C ALA A 100 -0.75 10.24 -18.88
N ASP A 101 0.50 10.12 -18.40
CA ASP A 101 1.58 9.50 -19.16
C ASP A 101 1.32 8.01 -19.40
N ILE A 102 0.83 7.29 -18.37
CA ILE A 102 0.42 5.88 -18.47
C ILE A 102 -0.71 5.72 -19.50
N ALA A 103 -1.74 6.57 -19.44
CA ALA A 103 -2.84 6.56 -20.40
C ALA A 103 -2.37 6.88 -21.83
N ALA A 104 -1.48 7.87 -21.99
CA ALA A 104 -0.93 8.26 -23.29
C ALA A 104 -0.08 7.16 -23.92
N ALA A 105 0.55 6.31 -23.11
CA ALA A 105 1.26 5.12 -23.56
C ALA A 105 0.34 3.94 -23.95
N GLY A 106 -0.99 4.06 -23.74
CA GLY A 106 -1.96 3.00 -24.02
C GLY A 106 -1.95 1.87 -23.01
N ILE A 107 -1.48 2.12 -21.78
CA ILE A 107 -1.48 1.15 -20.68
C ILE A 107 -2.85 1.18 -20.00
N ASP A 108 -3.47 0.01 -19.85
CA ASP A 108 -4.86 -0.11 -19.39
C ASP A 108 -5.01 0.20 -17.90
N PHE A 109 -4.04 -0.25 -17.08
CA PHE A 109 -4.08 -0.04 -15.63
C PHE A 109 -2.71 0.25 -15.02
N ALA A 110 -2.72 1.04 -13.95
CA ALA A 110 -1.59 1.24 -13.06
C ALA A 110 -1.80 0.43 -11.78
N ALA A 111 -0.75 -0.22 -11.30
CA ALA A 111 -0.70 -0.90 -9.99
C ALA A 111 0.29 -0.15 -9.08
N PRO A 112 -0.20 0.83 -8.28
CA PRO A 112 0.64 1.53 -7.32
C PRO A 112 1.25 0.55 -6.32
N VAL A 113 2.55 0.67 -6.07
CA VAL A 113 3.24 -0.12 -5.04
C VAL A 113 2.69 0.22 -3.66
N TYR A 114 2.24 -0.76 -2.92
CA TYR A 114 1.62 -0.58 -1.63
C TYR A 114 2.43 -1.34 -0.59
N TRP A 115 3.32 -0.60 0.07
CA TRP A 115 4.05 -1.07 1.23
C TRP A 115 3.21 -0.78 2.48
N GLY A 116 2.11 -1.51 2.62
CA GLY A 116 1.11 -1.31 3.67
C GLY A 116 1.05 -2.47 4.65
N TYR A 117 0.50 -2.19 5.83
CA TYR A 117 0.11 -3.17 6.84
C TYR A 117 -0.84 -2.51 7.86
N PRO A 118 -1.65 -3.29 8.61
CA PRO A 118 -2.66 -2.74 9.52
C PRO A 118 -2.01 -1.85 10.59
N HIS A 119 -2.74 -0.83 11.05
CA HIS A 119 -2.31 0.16 12.04
C HIS A 119 -1.18 1.13 11.64
N ALA A 120 -0.70 1.09 10.39
CA ALA A 120 0.33 1.99 9.89
C ALA A 120 -0.23 3.02 8.90
N TYR A 121 -1.43 3.54 9.19
CA TYR A 121 -2.20 4.41 8.31
C TYR A 121 -1.60 5.80 8.10
N ASP A 122 -0.59 6.14 8.89
CA ASP A 122 0.26 7.32 8.79
C ASP A 122 1.46 7.13 7.86
N GLU A 123 1.69 5.95 7.29
CA GLU A 123 2.78 5.71 6.35
C GLU A 123 2.49 6.27 4.95
N TRP A 124 3.55 6.51 4.17
CA TRP A 124 3.48 7.10 2.82
C TRP A 124 2.51 6.37 1.88
N SER A 125 2.46 5.04 1.98
CA SER A 125 1.65 4.19 1.11
C SER A 125 0.15 4.37 1.33
N PHE A 126 -0.26 4.80 2.53
CA PHE A 126 -1.63 5.20 2.82
C PHE A 126 -1.88 6.66 2.50
N GLN A 127 -0.94 7.53 2.87
CA GLN A 127 -1.06 8.98 2.66
C GLN A 127 -1.15 9.35 1.17
N GLY A 128 -0.55 8.58 0.26
CA GLY A 128 -0.64 8.80 -1.18
C GLY A 128 -2.00 8.47 -1.81
N LEU A 129 -2.73 7.48 -1.28
CA LEU A 129 -3.97 6.96 -1.92
C LEU A 129 -5.08 8.02 -2.05
N PRO A 130 -5.35 8.89 -1.06
CA PRO A 130 -6.29 9.99 -1.23
C PRO A 130 -5.93 10.93 -2.40
N HIS A 131 -4.63 11.14 -2.67
CA HIS A 131 -4.19 12.00 -3.77
C HIS A 131 -4.35 11.31 -5.13
N LEU A 132 -4.06 10.01 -5.19
CA LEU A 132 -4.37 9.15 -6.35
C LEU A 132 -5.86 9.22 -6.70
N VAL A 133 -6.75 8.97 -5.73
CA VAL A 133 -8.20 8.97 -5.98
C VAL A 133 -8.69 10.34 -6.42
N ARG A 134 -8.18 11.43 -5.83
CA ARG A 134 -8.49 12.79 -6.28
C ARG A 134 -8.04 13.04 -7.72
N ALA A 135 -6.88 12.52 -8.14
CA ALA A 135 -6.39 12.64 -9.51
C ALA A 135 -7.30 11.87 -10.49
N CYS A 136 -7.63 10.61 -10.20
CA CYS A 136 -8.56 9.82 -11.01
C CYS A 136 -9.94 10.49 -11.14
N ASP A 137 -10.48 11.01 -10.03
CA ASP A 137 -11.76 11.73 -10.02
C ASP A 137 -11.69 13.04 -10.83
N TYR A 138 -10.55 13.76 -10.78
CA TYR A 138 -10.34 14.95 -11.61
C TYR A 138 -10.33 14.60 -13.10
N MET A 139 -9.51 13.63 -13.50
CA MET A 139 -9.39 13.19 -14.90
C MET A 139 -10.75 12.76 -15.44
N THR A 140 -11.48 11.94 -14.68
CA THR A 140 -12.82 11.48 -15.05
C THR A 140 -13.79 12.65 -15.25
N ARG A 141 -13.81 13.64 -14.34
CA ARG A 141 -14.67 14.84 -14.48
C ARG A 141 -14.27 15.74 -15.64
N ALA A 142 -12.98 15.78 -15.97
CA ALA A 142 -12.45 16.54 -17.11
C ALA A 142 -12.69 15.84 -18.46
N GLY A 143 -13.19 14.60 -18.47
CA GLY A 143 -13.32 13.79 -19.68
C GLY A 143 -12.00 13.24 -20.20
N GLU A 144 -10.96 13.24 -19.36
CA GLU A 144 -9.65 12.67 -19.66
C GLU A 144 -9.67 11.15 -19.46
N VAL A 145 -8.84 10.43 -20.22
CA VAL A 145 -8.65 8.99 -20.04
C VAL A 145 -7.81 8.77 -18.78
N CYS A 146 -8.38 8.10 -17.78
CA CYS A 146 -7.67 7.65 -16.59
C CYS A 146 -7.47 6.13 -16.68
N PRO A 147 -6.23 5.61 -16.49
CA PRO A 147 -6.03 4.17 -16.40
C PRO A 147 -6.76 3.64 -15.15
N LYS A 148 -7.17 2.38 -15.19
CA LYS A 148 -7.73 1.73 -14.00
C LYS A 148 -6.66 1.49 -12.96
N ILE A 149 -7.06 1.29 -11.71
CA ILE A 149 -6.18 1.17 -10.56
C ILE A 149 -6.25 -0.26 -10.01
N GLY A 150 -5.15 -0.99 -10.19
CA GLY A 150 -4.92 -2.26 -9.51
C GLY A 150 -4.24 -2.06 -8.16
N LEU A 151 -3.77 -3.14 -7.57
CA LEU A 151 -2.90 -3.14 -6.39
C LEU A 151 -1.61 -3.89 -6.72
N PHE A 152 -0.46 -3.29 -6.44
CA PHE A 152 0.78 -4.05 -6.28
C PHE A 152 1.13 -4.08 -4.80
N TYR A 153 0.84 -5.19 -4.12
CA TYR A 153 1.14 -5.34 -2.69
C TYR A 153 2.58 -5.82 -2.52
N ASP A 154 3.44 -4.94 -2.03
CA ASP A 154 4.81 -5.32 -1.67
C ASP A 154 4.77 -6.17 -0.39
N THR A 155 4.85 -7.49 -0.58
CA THR A 155 4.75 -8.49 0.50
C THR A 155 6.00 -8.54 1.38
N SER A 156 7.03 -7.72 1.14
CA SER A 156 8.15 -7.57 2.07
C SER A 156 7.69 -7.08 3.44
N THR A 157 6.53 -6.41 3.56
CA THR A 157 5.96 -5.99 4.85
C THR A 157 5.56 -7.15 5.77
N LEU A 158 5.43 -8.37 5.24
CA LEU A 158 5.21 -9.57 6.05
C LEU A 158 6.43 -9.92 6.91
N GLU A 159 7.63 -9.50 6.49
CA GLU A 159 8.87 -9.61 7.27
C GLU A 159 9.24 -8.25 7.89
N TRP A 160 9.17 -7.19 7.08
CA TRP A 160 9.69 -5.86 7.40
C TRP A 160 8.55 -4.89 7.65
N ASN A 161 8.10 -4.80 8.89
CA ASN A 161 7.13 -3.79 9.34
C ASN A 161 7.62 -3.11 10.62
N ARG A 162 7.08 -1.92 10.93
CA ARG A 162 7.50 -1.15 12.11
C ARG A 162 7.22 -1.85 13.44
N PHE A 163 6.41 -2.92 13.43
CA PHE A 163 6.10 -3.72 14.60
C PHE A 163 7.09 -4.89 14.81
N HIS A 164 8.09 -5.04 13.92
CA HIS A 164 9.05 -6.14 13.92
C HIS A 164 8.38 -7.52 14.02
N ARG A 165 7.21 -7.66 13.39
CA ARG A 165 6.41 -8.88 13.38
C ARG A 165 6.72 -9.69 12.13
N HIS A 166 7.07 -10.97 12.28
CA HIS A 166 6.99 -11.89 11.16
C HIS A 166 5.54 -12.39 11.00
N VAL A 167 4.96 -12.18 9.82
CA VAL A 167 3.58 -12.55 9.51
C VAL A 167 3.55 -13.88 8.78
N ASP A 168 3.28 -14.96 9.51
CA ASP A 168 3.20 -16.32 8.96
C ASP A 168 1.81 -16.62 8.36
N LEU A 169 1.74 -16.67 7.03
CA LEU A 169 0.52 -16.95 6.26
C LEU A 169 -0.02 -18.38 6.42
N SER A 170 0.70 -19.29 7.07
CA SER A 170 0.19 -20.61 7.44
C SER A 170 -0.83 -20.54 8.60
N THR A 171 -0.81 -19.45 9.38
CA THR A 171 -1.67 -19.21 10.53
C THR A 171 -2.93 -18.42 10.15
N ASP A 172 -4.00 -18.56 10.93
CA ASP A 172 -5.22 -17.76 10.74
C ASP A 172 -4.97 -16.27 11.02
N GLU A 173 -4.09 -15.96 11.98
CA GLU A 173 -3.67 -14.60 12.29
C GLU A 173 -2.94 -13.95 11.10
N GLY A 174 -1.97 -14.64 10.50
CA GLY A 174 -1.23 -14.11 9.35
C GLY A 174 -2.09 -13.95 8.11
N LYS A 175 -3.02 -14.87 7.85
CA LYS A 175 -4.04 -14.69 6.79
C LYS A 175 -4.92 -13.48 7.06
N SER A 176 -5.37 -13.29 8.30
CA SER A 176 -6.19 -12.14 8.68
C SER A 176 -5.45 -10.82 8.51
N TRP A 177 -4.16 -10.77 8.87
CA TRP A 177 -3.29 -9.63 8.60
C TRP A 177 -3.21 -9.34 7.10
N PHE A 178 -2.90 -10.37 6.30
CA PHE A 178 -2.76 -10.24 4.84
C PHE A 178 -4.04 -9.73 4.17
N TYR A 179 -5.20 -10.30 4.51
CA TYR A 179 -6.49 -9.85 3.97
C TYR A 179 -6.87 -8.45 4.45
N CYS A 180 -6.59 -8.12 5.72
CA CYS A 180 -6.81 -6.78 6.24
C CYS A 180 -5.98 -5.73 5.50
N THR A 181 -4.72 -6.02 5.18
CA THR A 181 -3.87 -5.10 4.41
C THR A 181 -4.48 -4.78 3.05
N ILE A 182 -4.95 -5.81 2.32
CA ILE A 182 -5.61 -5.65 1.01
C ILE A 182 -6.93 -4.88 1.16
N ARG A 183 -7.75 -5.23 2.15
CA ARG A 183 -8.99 -4.51 2.48
C ARG A 183 -8.71 -3.03 2.73
N ASP A 184 -7.67 -2.71 3.50
CA ASP A 184 -7.33 -1.34 3.86
C ASP A 184 -6.96 -0.52 2.63
N TYR A 185 -6.23 -1.08 1.67
CA TYR A 185 -5.99 -0.43 0.36
C TYR A 185 -7.29 -0.10 -0.37
N PHE A 186 -8.17 -1.09 -0.53
CA PHE A 186 -9.45 -0.91 -1.23
C PHE A 186 -10.47 -0.08 -0.45
N SER A 187 -10.25 0.15 0.84
CA SER A 187 -11.02 1.13 1.61
C SER A 187 -10.73 2.57 1.19
N PHE A 188 -9.55 2.83 0.61
CA PHE A 188 -9.19 4.14 0.05
C PHE A 188 -9.54 4.25 -1.44
N VAL A 189 -9.36 3.19 -2.22
CA VAL A 189 -9.61 3.21 -3.68
C VAL A 189 -11.04 2.76 -3.97
N PRO A 190 -11.94 3.60 -4.50
CA PRO A 190 -13.32 3.23 -4.73
C PRO A 190 -13.52 2.35 -5.97
N PRO A 191 -14.57 1.49 -6.01
CA PRO A 191 -14.83 0.55 -7.11
C PRO A 191 -14.81 1.12 -8.52
N ARG A 192 -15.29 2.36 -8.70
CA ARG A 192 -15.30 3.05 -10.00
C ARG A 192 -13.91 3.16 -10.66
N HIS A 193 -12.85 3.14 -9.86
CA HIS A 193 -11.46 3.23 -10.32
C HIS A 193 -10.77 1.88 -10.42
N TRP A 194 -11.37 0.79 -9.94
CA TRP A 194 -10.69 -0.52 -9.89
C TRP A 194 -10.36 -1.06 -11.28
N ALA A 195 -9.13 -1.55 -11.42
CA ALA A 195 -8.77 -2.50 -12.45
C ALA A 195 -9.33 -3.85 -12.03
N ALA A 196 -10.21 -4.43 -12.85
CA ALA A 196 -10.91 -5.65 -12.50
C ALA A 196 -11.15 -6.52 -13.73
N ILE A 197 -11.03 -7.84 -13.56
CA ILE A 197 -11.41 -8.84 -14.56
C ILE A 197 -12.70 -9.50 -14.09
N GLU A 198 -13.77 -9.40 -14.88
CA GLU A 198 -15.10 -9.91 -14.51
C GLU A 198 -15.58 -9.38 -13.14
N GLY A 199 -15.29 -8.11 -12.84
CA GLY A 199 -15.67 -7.46 -11.58
C GLY A 199 -14.77 -7.82 -10.39
N ARG A 200 -13.75 -8.65 -10.55
CA ARG A 200 -12.78 -9.01 -9.50
C ARG A 200 -11.53 -8.14 -9.60
N PRO A 201 -11.13 -7.42 -8.53
CA PRO A 201 -9.95 -6.56 -8.55
C PRO A 201 -8.67 -7.29 -8.92
N ILE A 202 -7.80 -6.64 -9.69
CA ILE A 202 -6.46 -7.13 -10.01
C ILE A 202 -5.51 -6.79 -8.85
N ILE A 203 -4.86 -7.82 -8.31
CA ILE A 203 -3.84 -7.72 -7.25
C ILE A 203 -2.58 -8.44 -7.74
N LEU A 204 -1.45 -7.75 -7.65
CA LEU A 204 -0.11 -8.25 -7.93
C LEU A 204 0.63 -8.36 -6.59
N LEU A 205 1.39 -9.44 -6.40
CA LEU A 205 2.14 -9.75 -5.16
C LEU A 205 3.63 -9.89 -5.46
#